data_AF-A0A6B9YQB2-F1
#
_entry.id   AF-A0A6B9YQB2-F1
#
_cell.length_a   1.000
_cell.length_b   1.000
_cell.length_c   1.000
_cell.angle_alpha   90.00
_cell.angle_beta   90.00
_cell.angle_gamma   90.00
#
_symmetry.space_group_name_H-M   'P 1'
#
loop_
_entity.id
_entity.type
_entity.pdbx_description
1 polymer ?
#
loop_
_entity_poly.entity_id
_entity_poly.type
_entity_poly.pdbx_seq_one_letter_code
_entity_poly.pdbx_strand_id
1 'polypeptide(L)'
;MATSAMAGQQIEMMGAARPHRRTQSVAERNRSLLEAQRKARRGPTPEVFFAKHIDNTRLVKADDPERRREMRQFTVAMSMLFLLVMVYVWQHFMAIEIGYRVEAQRQQVEQLREQNHQLRLSEAQLTDPERIDKLAKQLGLDAPQPGQVIRPDGSNASAEGPVWAEVKTPAIVAR
;
A
#
# COMPACT_ATOMS: atom_id res chain seq x y z
N MET A 1 -9.67 45.75 14.23
CA MET A 1 -8.68 44.94 14.98
C MET A 1 -8.29 43.77 14.09
N ALA A 2 -7.12 43.86 13.44
CA ALA A 2 -6.69 42.89 12.43
C ALA A 2 -5.51 42.08 12.99
N THR A 3 -5.78 40.81 13.27
CA THR A 3 -4.79 39.79 13.63
C THR A 3 -4.41 38.97 12.40
N SER A 4 -3.21 38.40 12.43
CA SER A 4 -2.66 37.37 11.52
C SER A 4 -2.09 37.80 10.16
N ALA A 5 -0.78 38.11 10.14
CA ALA A 5 0.08 37.97 8.96
C ALA A 5 1.57 38.03 9.35
N MET A 6 2.01 37.27 10.36
CA MET A 6 3.41 37.28 10.85
C MET A 6 3.91 35.86 11.15
N ALA A 7 3.59 34.88 10.30
CA ALA A 7 4.08 33.51 10.46
C ALA A 7 4.60 32.87 9.15
N GLY A 8 4.53 33.59 8.02
CA GLY A 8 5.00 33.09 6.71
C GLY A 8 6.43 33.47 6.35
N GLN A 9 7.05 34.43 7.04
CA GLN A 9 8.26 35.11 6.55
C GLN A 9 9.57 34.65 7.21
N GLN A 10 9.50 33.75 8.19
CA GLN A 10 10.70 33.24 8.88
C GLN A 10 11.26 31.94 8.29
N ILE A 11 10.54 31.26 7.40
CA ILE A 11 10.98 29.97 6.83
C ILE A 11 11.83 30.17 5.55
N GLU A 12 11.88 31.37 4.97
CA GLU A 12 12.69 31.65 3.77
C GLU A 12 14.18 31.94 4.04
N MET A 13 14.60 32.15 5.30
CA MET A 13 15.97 32.59 5.59
C MET A 13 16.97 31.46 5.92
N MET A 14 16.56 30.20 5.88
CA MET A 14 17.41 29.08 6.33
C MET A 14 17.51 27.97 5.28
N GLY A 15 17.85 28.31 4.03
CA GLY A 15 17.96 27.31 2.96
C GLY A 15 18.98 27.55 1.86
N ALA A 16 19.65 28.71 1.84
CA ALA A 16 20.63 29.02 0.80
C ALA A 16 22.04 29.06 1.39
N ALA A 17 22.63 27.88 1.64
CA ALA A 17 24.08 27.78 1.75
C ALA A 17 24.66 28.28 0.41
N ARG A 18 25.15 29.53 0.40
CA ARG A 18 25.62 30.23 -0.80
C ARG A 18 27.00 29.68 -1.21
N PRO A 19 27.14 28.93 -2.31
CA PRO A 19 28.47 28.57 -2.83
C PRO A 19 29.12 29.75 -3.57
N HIS A 20 28.44 30.89 -3.63
CA HIS A 20 28.80 32.04 -4.45
C HIS A 20 29.88 32.93 -3.84
N ARG A 21 30.22 32.78 -2.55
CA ARG A 21 31.08 33.74 -1.83
C ARG A 21 32.51 33.80 -2.37
N ARG A 22 33.05 32.68 -2.86
CA ARG A 22 34.45 32.59 -3.35
C ARG A 22 34.58 32.95 -4.83
N THR A 23 33.63 32.55 -5.67
CA THR A 23 33.59 32.96 -7.09
C THR A 23 33.29 34.45 -7.22
N GLN A 24 32.40 34.99 -6.38
CA GLN A 24 32.17 36.43 -6.24
C GLN A 24 33.45 37.14 -5.79
N SER A 25 34.19 36.60 -4.80
CA SER A 25 35.46 37.18 -4.36
C SER A 25 36.53 37.23 -5.46
N VAL A 26 36.65 36.19 -6.29
CA VAL A 26 37.58 36.20 -7.43
C VAL A 26 37.13 37.20 -8.51
N ALA A 27 35.83 37.26 -8.80
CA ALA A 27 35.27 38.20 -9.76
C ALA A 27 35.43 39.67 -9.29
N GLU A 28 35.20 39.93 -8.01
CA GLU A 28 35.41 41.23 -7.37
C GLU A 28 36.89 41.62 -7.38
N ARG A 29 37.79 40.68 -7.05
CA ARG A 29 39.24 40.89 -7.15
C ARG A 29 39.66 41.22 -8.58
N ASN A 30 39.17 40.49 -9.57
CA ASN A 30 39.45 40.77 -10.98
C ASN A 30 38.92 42.14 -11.42
N ARG A 31 37.73 42.55 -10.96
CA ARG A 31 37.20 43.90 -11.19
C ARG A 31 38.08 44.99 -10.58
N SER A 32 38.53 44.81 -9.34
CA SER A 32 39.41 45.78 -8.68
C SER A 32 40.75 45.95 -9.40
N LEU A 33 41.31 44.86 -9.94
CA LEU A 33 42.54 44.90 -10.74
C LEU A 33 42.31 45.62 -12.08
N LEU A 34 41.17 45.40 -12.73
CA LEU A 34 40.79 46.10 -13.96
C LEU A 34 40.62 47.60 -13.72
N GLU A 35 40.00 47.99 -12.61
CA GLU A 35 39.83 49.39 -12.22
C GLU A 35 41.17 50.06 -11.91
N ALA A 36 42.06 49.36 -11.19
CA ALA A 36 43.42 49.84 -10.94
C ALA A 36 44.22 50.02 -12.24
N GLN A 37 44.10 49.09 -13.19
CA GLN A 37 44.71 49.22 -14.52
C GLN A 37 44.14 50.40 -15.31
N ARG A 38 42.82 50.63 -15.26
CA ARG A 38 42.18 51.78 -15.91
C ARG A 38 42.66 53.10 -15.32
N LYS A 39 42.83 53.18 -13.99
CA LYS A 39 43.36 54.37 -13.31
C LYS A 39 44.83 54.64 -13.63
N ALA A 40 45.61 53.58 -13.87
CA ALA A 40 47.01 53.67 -14.29
C ALA A 40 47.18 54.06 -15.78
N ARG A 41 46.14 53.91 -16.60
CA ARG A 41 46.13 54.38 -18.00
C ARG A 41 45.86 55.89 -18.05
N ARG A 42 46.91 56.70 -18.04
CA ARG A 42 46.87 58.13 -18.39
C ARG A 42 47.42 58.34 -19.80
N GLY A 43 46.54 58.59 -20.77
CA GLY A 43 46.89 58.96 -22.15
C GLY A 43 46.28 58.07 -23.24
N PRO A 44 46.24 58.52 -24.51
CA PRO A 44 45.76 57.74 -25.64
C PRO A 44 46.80 56.65 -25.94
N THR A 45 46.52 55.42 -25.51
CA THR A 45 47.40 54.28 -25.74
C THR A 45 47.42 53.94 -27.23
N PRO A 46 48.59 53.82 -27.88
CA PRO A 46 48.65 53.21 -29.21
C PRO A 46 48.13 51.78 -29.09
N GLU A 47 47.14 51.44 -29.91
CA GLU A 47 46.54 50.10 -29.98
C GLU A 47 47.54 49.15 -30.64
N VAL A 48 48.61 48.81 -29.92
CA VAL A 48 49.46 47.69 -30.29
C VAL A 48 48.68 46.44 -29.91
N PHE A 49 47.92 45.93 -30.88
CA PHE A 49 47.29 44.62 -30.81
C PHE A 49 48.40 43.57 -30.80
N PHE A 50 48.98 43.34 -29.63
CA PHE A 50 49.75 42.13 -29.41
C PHE A 50 48.77 40.97 -29.53
N ALA A 51 48.75 40.31 -30.69
CA ALA A 51 48.07 39.04 -30.93
C ALA A 51 48.77 37.94 -30.13
N LYS A 52 48.74 38.08 -28.80
CA LYS A 52 49.22 37.08 -27.87
C LYS A 52 48.24 35.91 -27.96
N HIS A 53 48.66 34.86 -28.65
CA HIS A 53 47.89 33.62 -28.73
C HIS A 53 47.86 33.01 -27.32
N ILE A 54 46.74 33.18 -26.63
CA ILE A 54 46.53 32.57 -25.32
C ILE A 54 46.24 31.09 -25.57
N ASP A 55 47.27 30.27 -25.46
CA ASP A 55 47.12 28.83 -25.55
C ASP A 55 46.58 28.28 -24.22
N ASN A 56 45.29 27.96 -24.22
CA ASN A 56 44.58 27.40 -23.07
C ASN A 56 44.62 25.85 -23.05
N THR A 57 45.36 25.20 -23.94
CA THR A 57 45.40 23.71 -24.02
C THR A 57 45.86 23.04 -22.72
N ARG A 58 46.61 23.74 -21.86
CA ARG A 58 47.08 23.22 -20.57
C ARG A 58 46.28 23.69 -19.35
N LEU A 59 45.22 24.48 -19.54
CA LEU A 59 44.43 24.97 -18.41
C LEU A 59 43.51 23.85 -17.91
N VAL A 60 44.02 23.04 -16.99
CA VAL A 60 43.21 22.09 -16.23
C VAL A 60 42.44 22.86 -15.16
N LYS A 61 41.12 22.82 -15.24
CA LYS A 61 40.24 23.42 -14.23
C LYS A 61 40.54 22.75 -12.88
N ALA A 62 41.09 23.52 -11.94
CA ALA A 62 41.35 23.02 -10.59
C ALA A 62 40.04 22.49 -9.98
N ASP A 63 40.10 21.28 -9.45
CA ASP A 63 38.97 20.66 -8.79
C ASP A 63 38.72 21.33 -7.44
N ASP A 64 37.61 22.04 -7.31
CA ASP A 64 37.17 22.56 -6.01
C ASP A 64 36.52 21.43 -5.19
N PRO A 65 37.15 20.96 -4.09
CA PRO A 65 36.64 19.82 -3.32
C PRO A 65 35.32 20.13 -2.62
N GLU A 66 35.06 21.40 -2.28
CA GLU A 66 33.81 21.86 -1.64
C GLU A 66 32.62 21.66 -2.58
N ARG A 67 32.76 22.03 -3.86
CA ARG A 67 31.69 21.89 -4.86
C ARG A 67 31.32 20.43 -5.12
N ARG A 68 32.31 19.52 -5.05
CA ARG A 68 32.08 18.06 -5.15
C ARG A 68 31.32 17.52 -3.94
N ARG A 69 31.53 18.07 -2.73
CA ARG A 69 30.78 17.68 -1.52
C ARG A 69 29.33 18.15 -1.57
N GLU A 70 29.09 19.40 -1.98
CA GLU A 70 27.74 19.95 -2.15
C GLU A 70 26.94 19.17 -3.20
N MET A 71 27.56 18.86 -4.35
CA MET A 71 26.91 18.03 -5.38
C MET A 71 26.55 16.64 -4.86
N ARG A 72 27.45 15.99 -4.09
CA ARG A 72 27.17 14.69 -3.46
C ARG A 72 26.02 14.77 -2.47
N GLN A 73 26.00 15.79 -1.61
CA GLN A 73 24.91 16.00 -0.64
C GLN A 73 23.58 16.21 -1.35
N PHE A 74 23.55 17.03 -2.41
CA PHE A 74 22.36 17.23 -3.23
C PHE A 74 21.89 15.93 -3.89
N THR A 75 22.80 15.15 -4.47
CA THR A 75 22.47 13.85 -5.07
C THR A 75 21.92 12.88 -4.03
N VAL A 76 22.52 12.81 -2.84
CA VAL A 76 22.04 11.96 -1.75
C VAL A 76 20.63 12.38 -1.32
N ALA A 77 20.41 13.68 -1.09
CA ALA A 77 19.10 14.19 -0.72
C ALA A 77 18.03 13.89 -1.79
N MET A 78 18.36 14.10 -3.08
CA MET A 78 17.45 13.81 -4.18
C MET A 78 17.15 12.31 -4.29
N SER A 79 18.17 11.46 -4.13
CA SER A 79 17.99 10.01 -4.16
C SER A 79 17.12 9.51 -3.00
N MET A 80 17.29 10.10 -1.82
CA MET A 80 16.49 9.76 -0.64
C MET A 80 15.03 10.17 -0.83
N LEU A 81 14.78 11.38 -1.37
CA LEU A 81 13.44 11.83 -1.71
C LEU A 81 12.78 10.92 -2.74
N PHE A 82 13.52 10.55 -3.80
CA PHE A 82 13.03 9.64 -4.83
C PHE A 82 12.65 8.27 -4.27
N LEU A 83 13.50 7.69 -3.40
CA LEU A 83 13.22 6.41 -2.76
C LEU A 83 11.97 6.48 -1.86
N LEU A 84 11.80 7.56 -1.09
CA LEU A 84 10.61 7.75 -0.26
C LEU A 84 9.33 7.79 -1.11
N VAL A 85 9.33 8.53 -2.21
CA VAL A 85 8.18 8.58 -3.13
C VAL A 85 7.93 7.22 -3.78
N MET A 86 8.98 6.53 -4.21
CA MET A 86 8.85 5.20 -4.80
C MET A 86 8.24 4.19 -3.82
N VAL A 87 8.69 4.17 -2.56
CA VAL A 87 8.12 3.31 -1.51
C VAL A 87 6.67 3.68 -1.22
N TYR A 88 6.33 4.97 -1.16
CA TYR A 88 4.95 5.41 -0.96
C TYR A 88 4.03 4.93 -2.08
N VAL A 89 4.43 5.09 -3.34
CA VAL A 89 3.64 4.62 -4.48
C VAL A 89 3.51 3.09 -4.48
N TRP A 90 4.59 2.37 -4.16
CA TRP A 90 4.58 0.92 -4.01
C TRP A 90 3.60 0.47 -2.91
N GLN A 91 3.63 1.10 -1.74
CA GLN A 91 2.72 0.82 -0.64
C GLN A 91 1.27 1.09 -1.01
N HIS A 92 1.01 2.22 -1.67
CA HIS A 92 -0.33 2.57 -2.14
C HIS A 92 -0.87 1.52 -3.12
N PHE A 93 -0.03 1.06 -4.06
CA PHE A 93 -0.42 0.01 -5.00
C PHE A 93 -0.71 -1.34 -4.30
N MET A 94 0.15 -1.74 -3.35
CA MET A 94 -0.07 -2.94 -2.53
C MET A 94 -1.35 -2.85 -1.70
N ALA A 95 -1.61 -1.70 -1.09
CA ALA A 95 -2.83 -1.49 -0.30
C ALA A 95 -4.10 -1.63 -1.15
N ILE A 96 -4.06 -1.15 -2.39
CA ILE A 96 -5.17 -1.31 -3.34
C ILE A 96 -5.37 -2.78 -3.70
N GLU A 97 -4.31 -3.51 -4.08
CA GLU A 97 -4.43 -4.92 -4.44
C GLU A 97 -4.93 -5.77 -3.26
N ILE A 98 -4.39 -5.55 -2.06
CA ILE A 98 -4.83 -6.23 -0.84
C ILE A 98 -6.29 -5.88 -0.53
N GLY A 99 -6.69 -4.62 -0.69
CA GLY A 99 -8.08 -4.19 -0.52
C GLY A 99 -9.04 -4.96 -1.42
N TYR A 100 -8.69 -5.13 -2.70
CA TYR A 100 -9.49 -5.94 -3.63
C TYR A 100 -9.52 -7.42 -3.27
N ARG A 101 -8.38 -8.00 -2.84
CA ARG A 101 -8.34 -9.41 -2.40
C ARG A 101 -9.24 -9.65 -1.19
N VAL A 102 -9.23 -8.72 -0.23
CA VAL A 102 -10.11 -8.78 0.96
C VAL A 102 -11.56 -8.67 0.56
N GLU A 103 -11.90 -7.76 -0.35
CA GLU A 103 -13.27 -7.59 -0.83
C GLU A 103 -13.77 -8.83 -1.57
N ALA A 104 -12.94 -9.43 -2.44
CA ALA A 104 -13.27 -10.67 -3.13
C ALA A 104 -13.48 -11.84 -2.15
N GLN A 105 -12.64 -11.95 -1.12
CA GLN A 105 -12.80 -12.97 -0.09
C GLN A 105 -14.06 -12.76 0.76
N ARG A 106 -14.42 -11.50 1.07
CA ARG A 106 -15.68 -11.19 1.76
C ARG A 106 -16.90 -11.60 0.95
N GLN A 107 -16.92 -11.29 -0.34
CA GLN A 107 -17.99 -11.71 -1.24
C GLN A 107 -18.14 -13.24 -1.30
N GLN A 108 -17.02 -13.99 -1.32
CA GLN A 108 -17.07 -15.45 -1.29
C GLN A 108 -17.70 -15.98 0.02
N VAL A 109 -17.33 -15.39 1.17
CA VAL A 109 -17.89 -15.77 2.47
C VAL A 109 -19.38 -15.47 2.52
N GLU A 110 -19.82 -14.34 2.00
CA GLU A 110 -21.24 -13.99 1.92
C GLU A 110 -22.01 -14.95 1.01
N GLN A 111 -21.48 -15.27 -0.18
CA GLN A 111 -22.09 -16.27 -1.07
C GLN A 111 -22.23 -17.64 -0.39
N LEU A 112 -21.19 -18.09 0.31
CA LEU A 112 -21.22 -19.36 1.05
C LEU A 112 -22.24 -19.33 2.20
N ARG A 113 -22.40 -18.18 2.87
CA ARG A 113 -23.44 -18.01 3.92
C ARG A 113 -24.85 -18.05 3.34
N GLU A 114 -25.07 -17.37 2.22
CA GLU A 114 -26.34 -17.39 1.49
C GLU A 114 -26.72 -18.81 1.09
N GLN A 115 -25.76 -19.55 0.50
CA GLN A 115 -25.94 -20.95 0.12
C GLN A 115 -26.24 -21.83 1.33
N ASN A 116 -25.52 -21.67 2.44
CA ASN A 116 -25.78 -22.44 3.65
C ASN A 116 -27.19 -22.16 4.20
N HIS A 117 -27.63 -20.90 4.16
CA HIS A 117 -28.97 -20.53 4.57
C HIS A 117 -30.04 -21.17 3.67
N GLN A 118 -29.87 -21.13 2.35
CA GLN A 118 -30.77 -21.77 1.39
C GLN A 118 -30.82 -23.29 1.58
N LEU A 119 -29.68 -23.93 1.85
CA LEU A 119 -29.63 -25.36 2.13
C LEU A 119 -30.38 -25.71 3.41
N ARG A 120 -30.21 -24.93 4.49
CA ARG A 120 -30.96 -25.14 5.75
C ARG A 120 -32.47 -24.94 5.58
N LEU A 121 -32.88 -23.95 4.79
CA LEU A 121 -34.30 -23.76 4.45
C LEU A 121 -34.84 -24.95 3.66
N SER A 122 -34.07 -25.44 2.70
CA SER A 122 -34.43 -26.62 1.90
C SER A 122 -34.53 -27.87 2.78
N GLU A 123 -33.58 -28.07 3.69
CA GLU A 123 -33.58 -29.16 4.66
C GLU A 123 -34.82 -29.10 5.56
N ALA A 124 -35.17 -27.92 6.08
CA ALA A 124 -36.37 -27.71 6.87
C ALA A 124 -37.66 -28.03 6.08
N GLN A 125 -37.73 -27.62 4.80
CA GLN A 125 -38.86 -27.93 3.92
C GLN A 125 -38.95 -29.43 3.55
N LEU A 126 -37.82 -30.12 3.42
CA LEU A 126 -37.79 -31.55 3.13
C LEU A 126 -38.11 -32.38 4.37
N THR A 127 -37.70 -31.91 5.55
CA THR A 127 -37.93 -32.58 6.84
C THR A 127 -39.32 -32.28 7.40
N ASP A 128 -40.09 -31.39 6.76
CA ASP A 128 -41.44 -31.05 7.19
C ASP A 128 -42.35 -32.31 7.23
N PRO A 129 -42.74 -32.76 8.44
CA PRO A 129 -43.48 -34.01 8.61
C PRO A 129 -44.85 -33.97 7.93
N GLU A 130 -45.48 -32.80 7.83
CA GLU A 130 -46.78 -32.68 7.15
C GLU A 130 -46.64 -32.95 5.64
N ARG A 131 -45.50 -32.55 5.06
CA ARG A 131 -45.18 -32.83 3.65
C ARG A 131 -44.87 -34.30 3.44
N ILE A 132 -44.13 -34.92 4.36
CA ILE A 132 -43.81 -36.35 4.33
C ILE A 132 -45.08 -37.19 4.44
N ASP A 133 -45.99 -36.87 5.36
CA ASP A 133 -47.27 -37.58 5.55
C ASP A 133 -48.18 -37.48 4.32
N LYS A 134 -48.25 -36.31 3.68
CA LYS A 134 -49.00 -36.14 2.43
C LYS A 134 -48.41 -37.00 1.31
N LEU A 135 -47.08 -37.03 1.17
CA LEU A 135 -46.40 -37.82 0.15
C LEU A 135 -46.56 -39.34 0.42
N ALA A 136 -46.45 -39.76 1.68
CA ALA A 136 -46.66 -41.15 2.11
C ALA A 136 -48.05 -41.65 1.72
N LYS A 137 -49.10 -40.86 2.00
CA LYS A 137 -50.48 -41.18 1.61
C LYS A 137 -50.68 -41.29 0.10
N GLN A 138 -50.03 -40.42 -0.69
CA GLN A 138 -50.05 -40.52 -2.16
C GLN A 138 -49.37 -41.79 -2.69
N LEU A 139 -48.34 -42.27 -1.98
CA LEU A 139 -47.65 -43.52 -2.28
C LEU A 139 -48.36 -44.76 -1.72
N GLY A 140 -49.53 -44.59 -1.08
CA GLY A 140 -50.30 -45.68 -0.47
C GLY A 140 -49.71 -46.20 0.84
N LEU A 141 -48.77 -45.47 1.44
CA LEU A 141 -48.20 -45.75 2.75
C LEU A 141 -49.05 -45.05 3.81
N ASP A 142 -49.54 -45.81 4.79
CA ASP A 142 -50.35 -45.31 5.90
C ASP A 142 -49.77 -45.78 7.24
N ALA A 143 -50.18 -45.13 8.34
CA ALA A 143 -49.72 -45.49 9.66
C ALA A 143 -50.03 -46.98 9.97
N PRO A 144 -49.05 -47.77 10.44
CA PRO A 144 -49.27 -49.19 10.71
C PRO A 144 -50.31 -49.39 11.81
N GLN A 145 -51.23 -50.33 11.62
CA GLN A 145 -52.21 -50.68 12.65
C GLN A 145 -51.52 -51.36 13.85
N PRO A 146 -52.05 -51.21 15.09
CA PRO A 146 -51.47 -51.85 16.27
C PRO A 146 -51.35 -53.38 16.06
N GLY A 147 -50.11 -53.90 16.05
CA GLY A 147 -49.80 -55.32 15.83
C GLY A 147 -49.24 -55.70 14.45
N GLN A 148 -49.17 -54.77 13.49
CA GLN A 148 -48.71 -55.04 12.11
C GLN A 148 -47.18 -54.89 11.90
N VAL A 149 -46.44 -54.43 12.91
CA VAL A 149 -44.99 -54.21 12.82
C VAL A 149 -44.24 -55.47 13.24
N ILE A 150 -43.74 -56.22 12.25
CA ILE A 150 -42.91 -57.41 12.47
C ILE A 150 -41.45 -56.99 12.40
N ARG A 151 -40.74 -56.98 13.54
CA ARG A 151 -39.28 -56.81 13.53
C ARG A 151 -38.61 -58.11 13.08
N PRO A 152 -37.68 -58.07 12.11
CA PRO A 152 -37.01 -59.26 11.60
C PRO A 152 -36.11 -59.95 12.64
N ASP A 153 -35.79 -59.29 13.76
CA ASP A 153 -34.88 -59.81 14.80
C ASP A 153 -35.54 -60.80 15.78
N GLY A 154 -36.78 -61.24 15.53
CA GLY A 154 -37.43 -62.29 16.34
C GLY A 154 -37.73 -61.93 17.79
N SER A 155 -37.59 -60.66 18.18
CA SER A 155 -37.98 -60.17 19.49
C SER A 155 -39.50 -59.93 19.51
N ASN A 156 -40.24 -61.01 19.71
CA ASN A 156 -41.68 -60.96 19.96
C ASN A 156 -41.89 -60.05 21.18
N ALA A 157 -42.73 -59.03 21.05
CA ALA A 157 -43.01 -58.03 22.07
C ALA A 157 -43.80 -58.63 23.25
N SER A 158 -43.11 -59.44 24.06
CA SER A 158 -43.53 -59.89 25.39
C SER A 158 -42.54 -59.41 26.43
N ALA A 159 -42.12 -58.14 26.34
CA ALA A 159 -41.31 -57.48 27.35
C ALA A 159 -41.95 -56.14 27.69
N GLU A 160 -42.82 -56.17 28.69
CA GLU A 160 -43.50 -55.03 29.33
C GLU A 160 -42.51 -54.16 30.13
N GLY A 161 -41.54 -53.54 29.46
CA GLY A 161 -40.58 -52.65 30.12
C GLY A 161 -40.27 -51.41 29.26
N PRO A 162 -40.27 -50.19 29.84
CA PRO A 162 -39.96 -48.97 29.09
C PRO A 162 -38.48 -49.01 28.65
N VAL A 163 -38.26 -49.15 27.34
CA VAL A 163 -36.95 -49.07 26.71
C VAL A 163 -36.64 -47.59 26.47
N TRP A 164 -35.71 -47.05 27.25
CA TRP A 164 -35.20 -45.69 27.07
C TRP A 164 -34.29 -45.64 25.85
N ALA A 165 -34.55 -44.69 24.93
CA ALA A 165 -33.70 -44.46 23.77
C ALA A 165 -32.42 -43.74 24.18
N GLU A 166 -31.26 -44.37 23.96
CA GLU A 166 -29.94 -43.75 24.15
C GLU A 166 -29.45 -43.15 22.83
N VAL A 167 -29.17 -41.84 22.83
CA VAL A 167 -28.63 -41.13 21.67
C VAL A 167 -27.12 -41.29 21.64
N LYS A 168 -26.61 -42.05 20.67
CA LYS A 168 -25.18 -42.13 20.35
C LYS A 168 -24.81 -41.01 19.38
N THR A 169 -24.20 -39.94 19.89
CA THR A 169 -23.68 -38.85 19.04
C THR A 169 -22.41 -39.31 18.31
N PRO A 170 -22.35 -39.26 16.97
CA PRO A 170 -21.15 -39.59 16.23
C PRO A 170 -20.09 -38.49 16.44
N ALA A 171 -18.86 -38.91 16.73
CA ALA A 171 -17.72 -38.00 16.91
C ALA A 171 -17.37 -37.32 15.58
N ILE A 172 -17.45 -35.99 15.55
CA ILE A 172 -17.08 -35.18 14.40
C ILE A 172 -15.55 -35.18 14.30
N VAL A 173 -15.01 -35.85 13.28
CA VAL A 173 -13.57 -35.80 12.96
C VAL A 173 -13.30 -34.48 12.23
N ALA A 174 -12.69 -33.54 12.94
CA ALA A 174 -12.09 -32.36 12.32
C ALA A 174 -10.83 -32.78 11.56
N ARG A 175 -10.71 -32.39 10.29
CA ARG A 175 -9.55 -32.63 9.44
C ARG A 175 -8.86 -31.33 9.12
#